data_AF-A0A8T2CWF4-F1
#
_entry.id   AF-A0A8T2CWF4-F1
#
_cell.length_a   1.000
_cell.length_b   1.000
_cell.length_c   1.000
_cell.angle_alpha   90.00
_cell.angle_beta   90.00
_cell.angle_gamma   90.00
#
_symmetry.space_group_name_H-M   'P 1'
#
loop_
_entity.id
_entity.type
_entity.pdbx_description
1 polymer ?
#
loop_
_entity_poly.entity_id
_entity_poly.type
_entity_poly.pdbx_seq_one_letter_code
_entity_poly.pdbx_strand_id
1 'polypeptide(L)'
;MSAKQSRFIVSLCNIVFGEPEEKLLLFFSFSHNEGDESSSSLVPNFDMALPAVSFSFYSGSCASLHGILAVETEAGQLMMCNPSTEQVVKLTSDCIFVGYDPIDDQYKVLSWDNNIWEDPNAHLKHKVLTLGDGQGWRHIKDTTLPYRAISPNVCINGFLYYGTNRAGEIIMAPSLLSVNLQPFYIFYYNVETKNIRRVRLLGIGDSEEFRRSYGFEEHAKAFVNIAHQHVESIAFFKDPFI
;
A
#
# COMPACT_ATOMS: atom_id res chain seq x y z
N MET A 1 24.23 -15.37 -15.52
CA MET A 1 23.52 -15.05 -14.26
C MET A 1 22.12 -14.64 -14.66
N SER A 2 21.09 -15.30 -14.14
CA SER A 2 19.70 -14.90 -14.40
C SER A 2 19.49 -13.52 -13.79
N ALA A 3 19.05 -12.54 -14.58
CA ALA A 3 18.61 -11.27 -14.02
C ALA A 3 17.50 -11.56 -13.01
N LYS A 4 17.60 -10.96 -11.82
CA LYS A 4 16.54 -11.09 -10.81
C LYS A 4 15.40 -10.20 -11.28
N GLN A 5 14.27 -10.82 -11.62
CA GLN A 5 13.08 -10.08 -12.03
C GLN A 5 12.44 -9.48 -10.77
N SER A 6 12.52 -8.17 -10.63
CA SER A 6 11.85 -7.45 -9.55
C SER A 6 10.41 -7.13 -9.98
N ARG A 7 9.47 -7.35 -9.07
CA ARG A 7 8.04 -7.05 -9.25
C ARG A 7 7.63 -5.95 -8.29
N PHE A 8 6.92 -4.94 -8.77
CA PHE A 8 6.27 -3.94 -7.92
C PHE A 8 4.79 -3.84 -8.28
N ILE A 9 3.98 -3.42 -7.30
CA ILE A 9 2.53 -3.25 -7.48
C ILE A 9 2.20 -1.76 -7.49
N VAL A 10 1.33 -1.39 -8.41
CA VAL A 10 0.65 -0.10 -8.46
C VAL A 10 -0.82 -0.31 -8.12
N SER A 11 -1.34 0.43 -7.15
CA SER A 11 -2.78 0.46 -6.86
C SER A 11 -3.44 1.72 -7.42
N LEU A 12 -4.65 1.62 -7.97
CA LEU A 12 -5.45 2.75 -8.46
C LEU A 12 -6.88 2.71 -7.92
N CYS A 13 -7.41 3.87 -7.51
CA CYS A 13 -8.85 4.04 -7.33
C CYS A 13 -9.53 4.34 -8.67
N ASN A 14 -10.70 3.75 -8.93
CA ASN A 14 -11.50 4.09 -10.10
C ASN A 14 -12.16 5.48 -9.99
N ILE A 15 -12.65 5.87 -8.81
CA ILE A 15 -13.27 7.18 -8.55
C ILE A 15 -12.80 7.76 -7.23
N VAL A 16 -12.49 9.06 -7.20
CA VAL A 16 -12.12 9.79 -5.96
C VAL A 16 -13.33 10.35 -5.24
N PHE A 17 -14.34 10.78 -6.00
CA PHE A 17 -15.59 11.32 -5.49
C PHE A 17 -16.73 10.50 -6.09
N GLY A 18 -17.65 10.02 -5.26
CA GLY A 18 -18.72 9.12 -5.66
C GLY A 18 -19.19 8.26 -4.49
N GLU A 19 -20.21 7.44 -4.74
CA GLU A 19 -20.79 6.59 -3.70
C GLU A 19 -19.78 5.50 -3.27
N PRO A 20 -19.72 5.14 -1.97
CA PRO A 20 -18.82 4.12 -1.45
C PRO A 20 -18.90 2.78 -2.20
N GLU A 21 -20.10 2.42 -2.62
CA GLU A 21 -20.43 1.16 -3.29
C GLU A 21 -19.86 1.07 -4.72
N GLU A 22 -19.55 2.21 -5.33
CA GLU A 22 -19.00 2.32 -6.68
C GLU A 22 -17.46 2.34 -6.70
N LYS A 23 -16.84 2.51 -5.52
CA LYS A 23 -15.38 2.60 -5.40
C LYS A 23 -14.72 1.25 -5.46
N LEU A 24 -13.75 1.13 -6.36
CA LEU A 24 -12.87 -0.01 -6.53
C LEU A 24 -11.41 0.43 -6.38
N LEU A 25 -10.66 -0.35 -5.62
CA LEU A 25 -9.21 -0.33 -5.61
C LEU A 25 -8.68 -1.44 -6.51
N LEU A 26 -7.99 -1.05 -7.57
CA LEU A 26 -7.44 -1.93 -8.59
C LEU A 26 -5.94 -2.09 -8.39
N PHE A 27 -5.41 -3.30 -8.51
CA PHE A 27 -4.00 -3.59 -8.35
C PHE A 27 -3.40 -4.08 -9.65
N PHE A 28 -2.25 -3.52 -9.99
CA PHE A 28 -1.50 -3.85 -11.20
C PHE A 28 -0.07 -4.21 -10.83
N SER A 29 0.42 -5.34 -11.31
CA SER A 29 1.84 -5.66 -11.17
C SER A 29 2.63 -5.28 -12.40
N PHE A 30 3.88 -4.90 -12.15
CA PHE A 30 4.87 -4.59 -13.17
C PHE A 30 6.14 -5.36 -12.83
N SER A 31 6.72 -6.00 -13.85
CA SER A 31 7.95 -6.76 -13.70
C SER A 31 9.08 -6.09 -14.48
N HIS A 32 10.26 -5.97 -13.88
CA HIS A 32 11.44 -5.38 -14.50
C HIS A 32 12.70 -6.16 -14.14
N ASN A 33 13.67 -6.20 -15.05
CA ASN A 33 14.95 -6.87 -14.82
C ASN A 33 15.89 -5.92 -14.07
N GLU A 34 16.35 -6.31 -12.88
CA GLU A 34 17.36 -5.54 -12.16
C GLU A 34 18.65 -5.44 -12.99
N GLY A 35 19.05 -4.21 -13.37
CA GLY A 35 20.29 -3.93 -14.12
C GLY A 35 20.10 -3.31 -15.51
N ASP A 36 18.87 -3.14 -16.00
CA ASP A 36 18.64 -2.41 -17.24
C ASP A 36 18.76 -0.90 -17.01
N GLU A 37 19.90 -0.31 -17.40
CA GLU A 37 20.22 1.13 -17.30
C GLU A 37 19.48 2.02 -18.34
N SER A 38 18.36 1.58 -18.91
CA SER A 38 17.66 2.35 -19.93
C SER A 38 16.17 2.47 -19.66
N SER A 39 15.57 3.51 -20.24
CA SER A 39 14.16 3.90 -20.18
C SER A 39 13.20 2.77 -20.62
N SER A 40 13.10 1.70 -19.83
CA SER A 40 12.24 0.56 -20.09
C SER A 40 10.78 0.99 -19.95
N SER A 41 9.98 0.66 -20.96
CA SER A 41 8.53 0.74 -20.85
C SER A 41 8.01 -0.58 -20.30
N LEU A 42 7.21 -0.52 -19.24
CA LEU A 42 6.59 -1.68 -18.61
C LEU A 42 5.09 -1.67 -18.90
N VAL A 43 4.56 -2.84 -19.21
CA VAL A 43 3.12 -3.08 -19.34
C VAL A 43 2.54 -3.59 -18.03
N PRO A 44 1.30 -3.21 -17.69
CA PRO A 44 0.64 -3.65 -16.47
C PRO A 44 0.09 -5.06 -16.66
N ASN A 45 0.20 -5.87 -15.60
CA ASN A 45 -0.66 -7.04 -15.43
C ASN A 45 -1.73 -6.66 -14.40
N PHE A 46 -3.00 -6.83 -14.76
CA PHE A 46 -4.09 -6.64 -13.80
C PHE A 46 -4.12 -7.84 -12.85
N ASP A 47 -3.94 -7.58 -11.56
CA ASP A 47 -3.86 -8.62 -10.52
C ASP A 47 -5.21 -8.80 -9.80
N MET A 48 -5.85 -7.71 -9.36
CA MET A 48 -7.04 -7.79 -8.51
C MET A 48 -7.86 -6.49 -8.50
N ALA A 49 -9.17 -6.58 -8.24
CA ALA A 49 -10.03 -5.46 -7.83
C ALA A 49 -10.65 -5.70 -6.45
N LEU A 50 -10.70 -4.67 -5.60
CA LEU A 50 -11.31 -4.70 -4.27
C LEU A 50 -12.38 -3.61 -4.11
N PRO A 51 -13.61 -3.95 -3.67
CA PRO A 51 -14.67 -2.96 -3.46
C PRO A 51 -14.54 -2.20 -2.13
N ALA A 52 -15.04 -0.95 -2.12
CA ALA A 52 -15.31 -0.12 -0.95
C ALA A 52 -14.11 0.22 -0.04
N VAL A 53 -12.95 0.50 -0.63
CA VAL A 53 -11.75 0.97 0.07
C VAL A 53 -11.69 2.50 0.00
N SER A 54 -11.64 3.18 1.14
CA SER A 54 -11.49 4.63 1.19
C SER A 54 -10.01 4.99 1.22
N PHE A 55 -9.56 5.80 0.25
CA PHE A 55 -8.38 6.62 0.47
C PHE A 55 -8.77 7.73 1.43
N SER A 56 -8.60 7.51 2.73
CA SER A 56 -8.75 8.61 3.68
C SER A 56 -7.81 9.75 3.23
N PHE A 57 -8.35 10.96 3.10
CA PHE A 57 -7.64 12.15 2.60
C PHE A 57 -6.40 12.53 3.42
N TYR A 58 -6.15 11.84 4.54
CA TYR A 58 -5.04 12.09 5.45
C TYR A 58 -4.07 10.91 5.62
N SER A 59 -4.42 9.68 5.24
CA SER A 59 -3.55 8.51 5.43
C SER A 59 -3.25 7.67 4.20
N GLY A 60 -3.98 7.81 3.08
CA GLY A 60 -3.62 7.15 1.81
C GLY A 60 -3.14 5.70 1.99
N SER A 61 -3.88 4.90 2.77
CA SER A 61 -3.39 3.69 3.42
C SER A 61 -3.33 2.50 2.46
N CYS A 62 -2.49 2.58 1.43
CA CYS A 62 -1.95 1.42 0.75
C CYS A 62 -0.45 1.32 1.07
N ALA A 63 -0.13 0.72 2.21
CA ALA A 63 1.25 0.54 2.64
C ALA A 63 1.75 -0.84 2.19
N SER A 64 2.90 -0.87 1.50
CA SER A 64 3.62 -2.11 1.27
C SER A 64 4.34 -2.51 2.54
N LEU A 65 3.95 -3.66 3.07
CA LEU A 65 4.57 -4.33 4.20
C LEU A 65 5.22 -5.59 3.66
N HIS A 66 6.46 -5.46 3.19
CA HIS A 66 7.20 -6.60 2.66
C HIS A 66 6.40 -7.44 1.66
N GLY A 67 5.75 -6.79 0.69
CA GLY A 67 4.96 -7.49 -0.34
C GLY A 67 3.50 -7.77 -0.03
N ILE A 68 3.05 -7.53 1.19
CA ILE A 68 1.63 -7.47 1.53
C ILE A 68 1.17 -6.02 1.54
N LEU A 69 -0.03 -5.75 1.04
CA LEU A 69 -0.62 -4.42 1.05
C LEU A 69 -1.58 -4.32 2.23
N ALA A 70 -1.43 -3.28 3.04
CA ALA A 70 -2.47 -2.87 3.99
C ALA A 70 -3.45 -1.94 3.29
N VAL A 71 -4.76 -2.13 3.45
CA VAL A 71 -5.82 -1.29 2.89
C VAL A 71 -6.94 -1.07 3.91
N GLU A 72 -7.61 0.08 3.89
CA GLU A 72 -8.66 0.44 4.84
C GLU A 72 -10.01 0.67 4.14
N THR A 73 -11.07 0.03 4.63
CA THR A 73 -12.41 0.21 4.07
C THR A 73 -12.98 1.60 4.40
N GLU A 74 -14.02 1.98 3.66
CA GLU A 74 -14.88 3.14 3.99
C GLU A 74 -15.37 3.15 5.45
N ALA A 75 -15.62 1.97 6.03
CA ALA A 75 -16.06 1.82 7.41
C ALA A 75 -14.91 1.86 8.43
N GLY A 76 -13.67 2.13 8.01
CA GLY A 76 -12.48 2.16 8.87
C GLY A 76 -11.93 0.77 9.22
N GLN A 77 -12.36 -0.29 8.51
CA GLN A 77 -11.85 -1.63 8.76
C GLN A 77 -10.54 -1.86 8.01
N LEU A 78 -9.46 -2.13 8.75
CA LEU A 78 -8.16 -2.48 8.18
C LEU A 78 -8.17 -3.90 7.61
N MET A 79 -7.55 -4.07 6.46
CA MET A 79 -7.41 -5.32 5.72
C MET A 79 -5.99 -5.48 5.20
N MET A 80 -5.52 -6.72 5.09
CA MET A 80 -4.27 -7.08 4.43
C MET A 80 -4.59 -7.84 3.14
N CYS A 81 -4.02 -7.43 2.02
CA CYS A 81 -4.21 -8.09 0.74
C CYS A 81 -2.89 -8.42 0.06
N ASN A 82 -2.87 -9.56 -0.63
CA ASN A 82 -1.84 -9.91 -1.59
C ASN A 82 -2.51 -10.07 -2.96
N PRO A 83 -2.44 -9.02 -3.80
CA PRO A 83 -3.06 -9.04 -5.12
C PRO A 83 -2.56 -10.16 -6.00
N SER A 84 -1.29 -10.57 -5.86
CA SER A 84 -0.71 -11.60 -6.73
C SER A 84 -1.18 -13.01 -6.43
N THR A 85 -1.78 -13.22 -5.25
CA THR A 85 -2.48 -14.46 -4.90
C THR A 85 -3.98 -14.28 -4.79
N GLU A 86 -4.50 -13.07 -5.07
CA GLU A 86 -5.90 -12.70 -4.87
C GLU A 86 -6.41 -12.98 -3.44
N GLN A 87 -5.51 -12.93 -2.45
CA GLN A 87 -5.83 -13.26 -1.06
C GLN A 87 -6.06 -11.99 -0.25
N VAL A 88 -7.05 -12.04 0.64
CA VAL A 88 -7.47 -10.91 1.48
C VAL A 88 -7.80 -11.40 2.87
N VAL A 89 -7.24 -10.74 3.88
CA VAL A 89 -7.49 -11.00 5.31
C VAL A 89 -8.06 -9.73 5.92
N LYS A 90 -9.26 -9.83 6.50
CA LYS A 90 -9.84 -8.75 7.30
C LYS A 90 -9.23 -8.82 8.70
N LEU A 91 -8.73 -7.70 9.20
CA LEU A 91 -8.26 -7.61 10.58
C LEU A 91 -9.45 -7.29 11.49
N THR A 92 -9.27 -7.35 12.80
CA THR A 92 -10.31 -6.92 13.75
C THR A 92 -10.51 -5.41 13.71
N SER A 93 -11.67 -4.94 14.18
CA SER A 93 -11.98 -3.52 14.33
C SER A 93 -11.04 -2.79 15.30
N ASP A 94 -10.38 -3.53 16.18
CA ASP A 94 -9.42 -2.99 17.14
C ASP A 94 -8.08 -2.64 16.48
N CYS A 95 -7.82 -3.09 15.25
CA CYS A 95 -6.55 -2.86 14.56
C CYS A 95 -6.51 -1.46 13.94
N ILE A 96 -5.48 -0.67 14.29
CA ILE A 96 -5.36 0.72 13.84
C ILE A 96 -4.19 0.86 12.85
N PHE A 97 -3.10 0.16 13.10
CA PHE A 97 -1.94 0.13 12.22
C PHE A 97 -1.45 -1.28 12.01
N VAL A 98 -0.83 -1.51 10.86
CA VAL A 98 -0.15 -2.76 10.54
C VAL A 98 1.25 -2.44 10.03
N GLY A 99 2.21 -3.28 10.40
CA GLY A 99 3.61 -3.13 10.08
C GLY A 99 4.30 -4.47 9.84
N TYR A 100 5.48 -4.41 9.26
CA TYR A 100 6.38 -5.56 9.09
C TYR A 100 7.65 -5.34 9.90
N ASP A 101 8.01 -6.33 10.69
CA ASP A 101 9.25 -6.39 11.45
C ASP A 101 10.30 -7.16 10.65
N PRO A 102 11.31 -6.48 10.08
CA PRO A 102 12.32 -7.13 9.26
C PRO A 102 13.35 -7.92 10.08
N ILE A 103 13.39 -7.80 11.40
CA ILE A 103 14.35 -8.52 12.26
C ILE A 103 13.88 -9.96 12.43
N ASP A 104 12.62 -10.14 12.81
CA ASP A 104 12.03 -11.44 13.12
C ASP A 104 11.19 -12.01 11.97
N ASP A 105 11.09 -11.30 10.83
CA ASP A 105 10.26 -11.64 9.66
C ASP A 105 8.78 -11.81 10.03
N GLN A 106 8.21 -10.81 10.72
CA GLN A 106 6.88 -10.88 11.31
C GLN A 106 5.99 -9.72 10.90
N TYR A 107 4.71 -10.02 10.67
CA TYR A 107 3.67 -8.99 10.57
C TYR A 107 3.09 -8.70 11.94
N LYS A 108 2.97 -7.41 12.28
CA LYS A 108 2.48 -6.96 13.58
C LYS A 108 1.40 -5.91 13.37
N VAL A 109 0.35 -6.00 14.17
CA VAL A 109 -0.71 -4.98 14.22
C VAL A 109 -0.60 -4.22 15.54
N LEU A 110 -0.76 -2.91 15.47
CA LEU A 110 -0.71 -1.99 16.60
C LEU A 110 -2.10 -1.40 16.83
N SER A 111 -2.44 -1.29 18.11
CA SER A 111 -3.68 -0.70 18.62
C SER A 111 -3.39 0.01 19.94
N TRP A 112 -4.39 0.66 20.51
CA TRP A 112 -4.35 1.22 21.86
C TRP A 112 -5.69 1.07 22.56
N ASP A 113 -5.67 1.10 23.89
CA ASP A 113 -6.89 1.09 24.69
C ASP A 113 -7.62 2.44 24.59
N ASN A 114 -8.93 2.43 24.31
CA ASN A 114 -9.77 3.61 24.07
C ASN A 114 -10.22 4.32 25.37
N ASN A 115 -9.31 4.53 26.34
CA ASN A 115 -9.66 5.21 27.60
C ASN A 115 -9.62 6.75 27.50
N ILE A 116 -9.42 7.31 26.30
CA ILE A 116 -9.32 8.77 26.07
C ILE A 116 -10.60 9.50 26.52
N TRP A 117 -11.76 8.83 26.45
CA TRP A 117 -13.04 9.42 26.84
C TRP A 117 -13.23 9.57 28.35
N GLU A 118 -12.48 8.83 29.17
CA GLU A 118 -12.58 8.87 30.63
C GLU A 118 -11.56 9.84 31.24
N ASP A 119 -10.38 9.99 30.63
CA ASP A 119 -9.38 10.99 31.02
C ASP A 119 -8.57 11.44 29.78
N PRO A 120 -8.72 12.71 29.34
CA PRO A 120 -7.95 13.28 28.24
C PRO A 120 -6.43 13.29 28.47
N ASN A 121 -5.99 13.15 29.73
CA ASN A 121 -4.59 13.06 30.12
C ASN A 121 -4.11 11.61 30.29
N ALA A 122 -4.99 10.61 30.06
CA ALA A 122 -4.59 9.21 30.15
C ALA A 122 -3.51 8.89 29.10
N HIS A 123 -2.47 8.22 29.56
CA HIS A 123 -1.45 7.67 28.67
C HIS A 123 -2.08 6.62 27.74
N LEU A 124 -1.87 6.76 26.43
CA LEU A 124 -2.25 5.73 25.45
C LEU A 124 -1.47 4.45 25.76
N LYS A 125 -2.17 3.41 26.25
CA LYS A 125 -1.59 2.08 26.42
C LYS A 125 -1.61 1.37 25.09
N HIS A 126 -0.48 1.40 24.40
CA HIS A 126 -0.31 0.71 23.14
C HIS A 126 -0.27 -0.81 23.36
N LYS A 127 -0.90 -1.54 22.46
CA LYS A 127 -0.88 -3.00 22.41
C LYS A 127 -0.51 -3.45 21.00
N VAL A 128 0.19 -4.55 20.92
CA VAL A 128 0.63 -5.16 19.66
C VAL A 128 0.25 -6.63 19.64
N LEU A 129 -0.13 -7.09 18.46
CA LEU A 129 -0.41 -8.49 18.16
C LEU A 129 0.49 -8.90 16.99
N THR A 130 1.18 -10.02 17.14
CA THR A 130 1.89 -10.64 16.03
C THR A 130 0.90 -11.51 15.27
N LEU A 131 0.87 -11.38 13.95
CA LEU A 131 -0.08 -12.12 13.14
C LEU A 131 0.43 -13.53 12.83
N GLY A 132 -0.42 -14.54 13.04
CA GLY A 132 -0.15 -15.93 12.66
C GLY A 132 0.70 -16.75 13.66
N ASP A 133 1.10 -16.19 14.80
CA ASP A 133 1.86 -16.92 15.84
C ASP A 133 0.97 -17.53 16.94
N GLY A 134 -0.35 -17.29 16.87
CA GLY A 134 -1.34 -17.76 17.84
C GLY A 134 -1.26 -17.07 19.21
N GLN A 135 -0.38 -16.08 19.38
CA GLN A 135 -0.31 -15.28 20.60
C GLN A 135 -1.42 -14.23 20.61
N GLY A 136 -1.92 -13.89 21.79
CA GLY A 136 -2.87 -12.80 21.94
C GLY A 136 -2.20 -11.41 21.93
N TRP A 137 -3.03 -10.38 22.07
CA TRP A 137 -2.55 -9.01 22.26
C TRP A 137 -1.62 -8.90 23.48
N ARG A 138 -0.51 -8.19 23.32
CA ARG A 138 0.40 -7.83 24.42
C ARG A 138 0.60 -6.33 24.50
N HIS A 139 0.61 -5.78 25.70
CA HIS A 139 0.91 -4.37 25.91
C HIS A 139 2.39 -4.07 25.64
N ILE A 140 2.64 -2.90 25.06
CA ILE A 140 3.99 -2.34 24.94
C ILE A 140 4.31 -1.66 26.28
N LYS A 141 5.41 -2.08 26.91
CA LYS A 141 5.86 -1.51 28.19
C LYS A 141 6.47 -0.13 27.96
N ASP A 142 6.42 0.71 28.99
CA ASP A 142 7.16 1.97 29.07
C ASP A 142 6.84 3.01 27.98
N THR A 143 5.61 3.00 27.43
CA THR A 143 5.15 4.08 26.55
C THR A 143 4.88 5.34 27.37
N THR A 144 5.83 6.27 27.36
CA THR A 144 5.79 7.50 28.18
C THR A 144 4.90 8.62 27.62
N LEU A 145 4.50 8.52 26.34
CA LEU A 145 3.72 9.53 25.62
C LEU A 145 2.69 8.89 24.68
N PRO A 146 1.63 9.61 24.28
CA PRO A 146 0.72 9.17 23.23
C PRO A 146 1.43 9.22 21.87
N TYR A 147 2.12 8.14 21.51
CA TYR A 147 2.72 8.01 20.18
C TYR A 147 1.63 7.75 19.14
N ARG A 148 1.66 8.49 18.02
CA ARG A 148 0.86 8.21 16.83
C ARG A 148 1.80 7.68 15.75
N ALA A 149 1.38 6.65 15.02
CA ALA A 149 2.14 6.23 13.85
C ALA A 149 2.19 7.38 12.84
N ILE A 150 3.40 7.74 12.41
CA ILE A 150 3.60 8.74 11.36
C ILE A 150 3.34 8.04 10.03
N SER A 151 2.59 8.70 9.14
CA SER A 151 2.31 8.21 7.80
C SER A 151 3.59 7.70 7.11
N PRO A 152 3.54 6.56 6.40
CA PRO A 152 4.72 6.01 5.73
C PRO A 152 5.20 6.83 4.52
N ASN A 153 4.49 7.90 4.15
CA ASN A 153 4.70 8.59 2.87
C ASN A 153 4.92 10.10 3.06
N VAL A 154 5.97 10.63 2.42
CA VAL A 154 6.20 12.08 2.31
C VAL A 154 5.62 12.56 0.98
N CYS A 155 4.84 13.64 0.96
CA CYS A 155 4.34 14.28 -0.26
C CYS A 155 5.00 15.66 -0.44
N ILE A 156 5.69 15.88 -1.57
CA ILE A 156 6.33 17.17 -1.89
C ILE A 156 5.92 17.56 -3.31
N ASN A 157 5.29 18.72 -3.46
CA ASN A 157 4.85 19.28 -4.77
C ASN A 157 3.92 18.34 -5.57
N GLY A 158 3.04 17.59 -4.91
CA GLY A 158 2.13 16.65 -5.57
C GLY A 158 2.76 15.32 -5.98
N PHE A 159 4.01 15.07 -5.60
CA PHE A 159 4.67 13.78 -5.74
C PHE A 159 4.72 13.09 -4.39
N LEU A 160 4.29 11.83 -4.35
CA LEU A 160 4.43 10.99 -3.16
C LEU A 160 5.73 10.19 -3.27
N TYR A 161 6.47 10.15 -2.17
CA TYR A 161 7.77 9.50 -2.04
C TYR A 161 7.53 8.17 -1.32
N TYR A 162 7.56 7.08 -2.09
CA TYR A 162 7.19 5.74 -1.63
C TYR A 162 8.42 4.98 -1.14
N GLY A 163 9.01 5.48 -0.05
CA GLY A 163 10.15 4.83 0.60
C GLY A 163 11.37 4.64 -0.29
N THR A 164 12.23 3.72 0.14
CA THR A 164 13.49 3.36 -0.53
C THR A 164 13.43 1.92 -1.02
N ASN A 165 13.93 1.63 -2.22
CA ASN A 165 14.11 0.23 -2.64
C ASN A 165 15.30 -0.45 -1.92
N ARG A 166 15.54 -1.74 -2.19
CA ARG A 166 16.68 -2.48 -1.60
C ARG A 166 18.06 -1.87 -1.91
N ALA A 167 18.16 -1.06 -2.97
CA ALA A 167 19.37 -0.34 -3.34
C ALA A 167 19.46 1.06 -2.68
N GLY A 168 18.54 1.41 -1.78
CA GLY A 168 18.51 2.71 -1.11
C GLY A 168 18.03 3.86 -2.00
N GLU A 169 17.47 3.58 -3.19
CA GLU A 169 16.95 4.61 -4.08
C GLU A 169 15.58 5.10 -3.59
N ILE A 170 15.39 6.41 -3.55
CA ILE A 170 14.10 7.06 -3.28
C ILE A 170 13.20 6.87 -4.50
N ILE A 171 12.00 6.32 -4.29
CA ILE A 171 11.00 6.12 -5.35
C ILE A 171 10.03 7.29 -5.37
N MET A 172 9.89 7.94 -6.52
CA MET A 172 8.97 9.04 -6.74
C MET A 172 7.94 8.68 -7.80
N ALA A 173 6.67 8.94 -7.51
CA ALA A 173 5.59 8.74 -8.46
C ALA A 173 4.48 9.79 -8.33
N PRO A 174 3.65 9.96 -9.37
CA PRO A 174 2.47 10.81 -9.28
C PRO A 174 1.56 10.33 -8.16
N SER A 175 1.08 11.21 -7.28
CA SER A 175 0.09 10.84 -6.27
C SER A 175 -1.32 10.72 -6.85
N LEU A 176 -1.55 11.34 -8.02
CA LEU A 176 -2.86 11.48 -8.65
C LEU A 176 -2.69 11.46 -10.16
N LEU A 177 -3.46 10.61 -10.84
CA LEU A 177 -3.52 10.54 -12.30
C LEU A 177 -4.85 11.08 -12.82
N SER A 178 -4.82 11.60 -14.05
CA SER A 178 -6.01 12.01 -14.79
C SER A 178 -6.74 10.81 -15.41
N VAL A 179 -8.02 11.01 -15.74
CA VAL A 179 -8.98 10.05 -16.33
C VAL A 179 -8.40 9.19 -17.45
N ASN A 180 -7.56 9.79 -18.29
CA ASN A 180 -7.06 9.14 -19.50
C ASN A 180 -5.94 8.14 -19.19
N LEU A 181 -5.52 8.04 -17.91
CA LEU A 181 -4.51 7.12 -17.38
C LEU A 181 -3.33 6.94 -18.33
N GLN A 182 -2.91 8.07 -18.93
CA GLN A 182 -1.87 8.09 -19.94
C GLN A 182 -0.58 7.52 -19.34
N PRO A 183 0.28 6.92 -20.17
CA PRO A 183 1.54 6.40 -19.69
C PRO A 183 2.29 7.43 -18.86
N PHE A 184 2.65 7.05 -17.64
CA PHE A 184 3.33 7.92 -16.68
C PHE A 184 4.67 7.33 -16.28
N TYR A 185 5.47 8.11 -15.55
CA TYR A 185 6.81 7.70 -15.14
C TYR A 185 6.90 7.50 -13.64
N ILE A 186 7.64 6.47 -13.23
CA ILE A 186 8.20 6.33 -11.89
C ILE A 186 9.66 6.71 -11.97
N PHE A 187 10.15 7.47 -11.01
CA PHE A 187 11.55 7.88 -10.91
C PHE A 187 12.21 7.20 -9.72
N TYR A 188 13.44 6.76 -9.90
CA TYR A 188 14.32 6.24 -8.87
C TYR A 188 15.48 7.21 -8.73
N TYR A 189 15.61 7.81 -7.55
CA TYR A 189 16.70 8.72 -7.22
C TYR A 189 17.68 8.03 -6.29
N ASN A 190 18.90 7.84 -6.76
CA ASN A 190 19.98 7.30 -5.95
C ASN A 190 20.61 8.44 -5.14
N VAL A 191 20.49 8.38 -3.82
CA VAL A 191 20.94 9.45 -2.92
C VAL A 191 22.47 9.61 -2.86
N GLU A 192 23.21 8.53 -3.10
CA GLU A 192 24.68 8.52 -3.03
C GLU A 192 25.29 9.12 -4.31
N THR A 193 24.88 8.59 -5.46
CA THR A 193 25.38 9.01 -6.78
C THR A 193 24.68 10.26 -7.30
N LYS A 194 23.54 10.65 -6.71
CA LYS A 194 22.66 11.74 -7.14
C LYS A 194 22.08 11.56 -8.55
N ASN A 195 22.11 10.34 -9.08
CA ASN A 195 21.56 10.02 -10.38
C ASN A 195 20.05 9.74 -10.28
N ILE A 196 19.35 10.06 -11.36
CA ILE A 196 17.93 9.74 -11.55
C ILE A 196 17.79 8.80 -12.74
N ARG A 197 17.10 7.68 -12.54
CA ARG A 197 16.56 6.86 -13.62
C ARG A 197 15.04 6.88 -13.57
N ARG A 198 14.39 6.65 -14.71
CA ARG A 198 12.94 6.62 -14.81
C ARG A 198 12.47 5.41 -15.61
N VAL A 199 11.31 4.91 -15.24
CA VAL A 199 10.62 3.80 -15.89
C VAL A 199 9.27 4.30 -16.37
N ARG A 200 8.92 4.02 -17.62
CA ARG A 200 7.63 4.39 -18.19
C ARG A 200 6.63 3.27 -17.94
N LEU A 201 5.51 3.55 -17.30
CA LEU A 201 4.41 2.61 -17.16
C LEU A 201 3.39 2.87 -18.25
N LEU A 202 3.02 1.83 -18.98
CA LEU A 202 2.04 1.91 -20.06
C LEU A 202 0.62 1.59 -19.55
N GLY A 203 -0.38 2.09 -20.28
CA GLY A 203 -1.70 1.50 -20.46
C GLY A 203 -2.44 0.91 -19.28
N ILE A 204 -2.54 1.63 -18.18
CA ILE A 204 -3.56 1.28 -17.19
C ILE A 204 -4.89 1.85 -17.70
N GLY A 205 -5.86 1.01 -18.08
CA GLY A 205 -7.16 1.49 -18.55
C GLY A 205 -7.18 2.10 -19.96
N ASP A 206 -6.26 1.69 -20.85
CA ASP A 206 -6.29 2.02 -22.29
C ASP A 206 -7.46 1.33 -23.03
N SER A 207 -7.95 0.21 -22.51
CA SER A 207 -9.06 -0.54 -23.09
C SER A 207 -10.41 0.05 -22.69
N GLU A 208 -11.27 0.39 -23.65
CA GLU A 208 -12.66 0.79 -23.37
C GLU A 208 -13.43 -0.26 -22.55
N GLU A 209 -13.24 -1.56 -22.86
CA GLU A 209 -13.88 -2.65 -22.12
C GLU A 209 -13.49 -2.61 -20.64
N PHE A 210 -12.18 -2.59 -20.33
CA PHE A 210 -11.68 -2.43 -18.96
C PHE A 210 -12.25 -1.20 -18.27
N ARG A 211 -12.31 -0.04 -18.95
CA ARG A 211 -12.85 1.20 -18.39
C ARG A 211 -14.32 1.06 -18.00
N ARG A 212 -15.13 0.40 -18.84
CA ARG A 212 -16.54 0.12 -18.58
C ARG A 212 -16.72 -0.89 -17.43
N SER A 213 -15.88 -1.92 -17.37
CA SER A 213 -15.97 -2.97 -16.33
C SER A 213 -15.61 -2.47 -14.93
N TYR A 214 -14.70 -1.49 -14.82
CA TYR A 214 -14.18 -1.02 -13.53
C TYR A 214 -14.55 0.43 -13.19
N GLY A 215 -15.47 1.04 -13.93
CA GLY A 215 -16.07 2.33 -13.57
C GLY A 215 -15.13 3.53 -13.71
N PHE A 216 -14.32 3.58 -14.77
CA PHE A 216 -13.50 4.76 -15.08
C PHE A 216 -14.29 5.78 -15.91
N GLU A 217 -15.11 6.59 -15.23
CA GLU A 217 -15.96 7.61 -15.86
C GLU A 217 -15.20 8.85 -16.35
N GLU A 218 -15.84 9.61 -17.24
CA GLU A 218 -15.40 10.96 -17.60
C GLU A 218 -15.38 11.81 -16.31
N HIS A 219 -14.19 12.31 -15.93
CA HIS A 219 -13.89 13.07 -14.69
C HIS A 219 -13.36 12.29 -13.47
N ALA A 220 -13.21 10.97 -13.55
CA ALA A 220 -12.48 10.19 -12.56
C ALA A 220 -11.01 10.63 -12.35
N LYS A 221 -10.58 10.69 -11.09
CA LYS A 221 -9.17 10.75 -10.70
C LYS A 221 -8.77 9.41 -10.11
N ALA A 222 -7.51 9.04 -10.22
CA ALA A 222 -7.00 7.82 -9.60
C ALA A 222 -5.82 8.14 -8.67
N PHE A 223 -5.96 7.80 -7.39
CA PHE A 223 -4.81 7.79 -6.48
C PHE A 223 -3.89 6.64 -6.85
N VAL A 224 -2.60 6.91 -6.94
CA VAL A 224 -1.58 5.90 -7.19
C VAL A 224 -0.98 5.51 -5.84
N ASN A 225 -0.70 4.23 -5.62
CA ASN A 225 0.28 3.83 -4.60
C ASN A 225 1.23 2.80 -5.17
N ILE A 226 2.48 2.82 -4.70
CA ILE A 226 3.51 1.91 -5.17
C ILE A 226 4.01 1.06 -4.01
N ALA A 227 3.96 -0.24 -4.22
CA ALA A 227 4.57 -1.24 -3.37
C ALA A 227 5.79 -1.84 -4.07
N HIS A 228 6.97 -1.47 -3.59
CA HIS A 228 8.24 -1.85 -4.20
C HIS A 228 8.77 -3.22 -3.76
N GLN A 229 8.16 -3.82 -2.73
CA GLN A 229 8.42 -5.19 -2.30
C GLN A 229 7.22 -6.05 -2.65
N HIS A 230 7.47 -7.34 -2.92
CA HIS A 230 6.49 -8.32 -3.32
C HIS A 230 6.77 -9.66 -2.63
N VAL A 231 5.72 -10.34 -2.16
CA VAL A 231 5.78 -11.68 -1.54
C VAL A 231 4.73 -12.57 -2.18
N GLU A 232 5.11 -13.83 -2.42
CA GLU A 232 4.33 -14.77 -3.24
C GLU A 232 3.12 -15.40 -2.53
N SER A 233 2.93 -15.20 -1.22
CA SER A 233 1.79 -15.78 -0.50
C SER A 233 1.49 -15.12 0.84
N ILE A 234 0.22 -15.14 1.28
CA ILE A 234 -0.20 -14.81 2.65
C ILE A 234 -0.74 -16.03 3.41
N ALA A 235 -0.48 -17.24 2.90
CA ALA A 235 -0.94 -18.51 3.50
C ALA A 235 -0.37 -18.82 4.89
N PHE A 236 0.43 -17.93 5.47
CA PHE A 236 0.90 -18.01 6.86
C PHE A 236 -0.18 -17.56 7.87
N PHE A 237 -1.21 -16.81 7.47
CA PHE A 237 -2.34 -16.42 8.34
C PHE A 237 -3.43 -17.51 8.43
N LYS A 238 -3.05 -18.77 8.59
CA LYS A 238 -3.95 -19.93 8.51
C LYS A 238 -4.93 -20.09 9.69
N ASP A 239 -4.89 -19.23 10.69
CA ASP A 239 -5.87 -19.23 11.77
C ASP A 239 -6.62 -17.87 11.83
N PRO A 240 -7.93 -17.85 11.57
CA PRO A 240 -8.74 -16.65 11.57
C PRO A 240 -9.17 -16.21 12.98
N PHE A 241 -8.51 -16.67 14.05
CA PHE A 241 -8.67 -16.07 15.38
C PHE A 241 -7.80 -14.81 15.50
N ILE A 242 -8.00 -13.92 14.53
CA ILE A 242 -7.87 -12.48 14.65
C ILE A 242 -9.28 -12.01 15.01
#